data_AF-A0A1C0VUQ4-F1
#
_entry.id   AF-A0A1C0VUQ4-F1
#
_cell.length_a   1.000
_cell.length_b   1.000
_cell.length_c   1.000
_cell.angle_alpha   90.00
_cell.angle_beta   90.00
_cell.angle_gamma   90.00
#
_symmetry.space_group_name_H-M   'P 1'
#
loop_
_entity.id
_entity.type
_entity.pdbx_description
1 polymer ?
#
loop_
_entity_poly.entity_id
_entity_poly.type
_entity_poly.pdbx_seq_one_letter_code
_entity_poly.pdbx_strand_id
1 'polypeptide(L)'
;MSDAQPLQGKALVVLMVNNQPIVIEVNGTDAPTTAGNFVDLVERGIYEGVMFHRVIREPDPFVVQGGDPQSRNVTIPASQLGGGSFIDPDTKQARLIPLEIKAQGATQPIYNQTVTPPTQLSHTRGAVAMARSTALNSASSQFYFALADLPSLDGSYAVFGKVTQGLDIIDLIQQGDRISTAKVVQGIIPSRVSTIIKDNILLNSFINKVSLSNLPLRFSRLSDGADTFQLTTQDSQQNTSGIQAGAGNDLVTGSSIADVINGNQGNDTLSGEAGDDYLRGGKEDDSLSGGVGNDILSGNQGNDSLDGGAGNDFLRGGRGNDVLIGGDGNDILIGDLGGDSLTGGGGMDSFILIVGQGTTADGASDVILDFNGGEGDRIGVTGSLSSITFSQSGSDTLIQLAGSTLGIVKNVTTGVVQSSIFAVDGTNVSVPDSLPPGDAALRIG
;
A
#
# COMPACT_ATOMS: atom_id res chain seq x y z
N MET A 1 1.38 -5.84 25.38
CA MET A 1 1.07 -4.59 24.68
C MET A 1 1.53 -4.76 23.24
N SER A 2 0.71 -5.39 22.39
CA SER A 2 0.85 -5.18 20.94
C SER A 2 0.20 -3.82 20.66
N ASP A 3 0.81 -2.77 21.21
CA ASP A 3 0.25 -1.43 21.14
C ASP A 3 0.27 -1.03 19.68
N ALA A 4 -0.87 -0.51 19.21
CA ALA A 4 -0.92 0.08 17.88
C ALA A 4 0.24 1.07 17.75
N GLN A 5 1.06 0.90 16.72
CA GLN A 5 2.22 1.77 16.54
C GLN A 5 1.72 3.20 16.32
N PRO A 6 2.25 4.20 17.04
CA PRO A 6 1.85 5.58 16.87
C PRO A 6 2.04 6.03 15.41
N LEU A 7 1.03 6.65 14.80
CA LEU A 7 1.17 7.19 13.45
C LEU A 7 2.04 8.44 13.49
N GLN A 8 3.10 8.47 12.67
CA GLN A 8 3.93 9.65 12.49
C GLN A 8 3.42 10.46 11.30
N GLY A 9 3.08 11.73 11.51
CA GLY A 9 2.60 12.61 10.45
C GLY A 9 1.14 12.38 10.09
N LYS A 10 0.83 12.37 8.79
CA LYS A 10 -0.54 12.22 8.28
C LYS A 10 -0.66 11.00 7.37
N ALA A 11 -1.88 10.47 7.28
CA ALA A 11 -2.25 9.42 6.32
C ALA A 11 -3.60 9.73 5.68
N LEU A 12 -3.83 9.22 4.46
CA LEU A 12 -5.14 9.24 3.82
C LEU A 12 -5.75 7.84 3.85
N VAL A 13 -7.00 7.77 4.33
CA VAL A 13 -7.81 6.55 4.34
C VAL A 13 -9.03 6.76 3.47
N VAL A 14 -9.31 5.80 2.59
CA VAL A 14 -10.54 5.77 1.80
C VAL A 14 -11.44 4.67 2.33
N LEU A 15 -12.68 5.04 2.68
CA LEU A 15 -13.75 4.12 3.00
C LEU A 15 -14.75 4.09 1.85
N MET A 16 -15.16 2.90 1.43
CA MET A 16 -16.27 2.72 0.49
C MET A 16 -17.53 2.41 1.28
N VAL A 17 -18.57 3.23 1.12
CA VAL A 17 -19.90 3.04 1.72
C VAL A 17 -20.94 3.23 0.63
N ASN A 18 -21.83 2.27 0.44
CA ASN A 18 -22.81 2.28 -0.66
C ASN A 18 -22.17 2.53 -2.04
N ASN A 19 -20.99 1.94 -2.26
CA ASN A 19 -20.15 2.11 -3.46
C ASN A 19 -19.69 3.57 -3.73
N GLN A 20 -19.70 4.43 -2.71
CA GLN A 20 -19.22 5.80 -2.81
C GLN A 20 -18.05 6.03 -1.83
N PRO A 21 -16.99 6.75 -2.26
CA PRO A 21 -15.82 6.97 -1.43
C PRO A 21 -16.03 8.08 -0.40
N ILE A 22 -15.50 7.85 0.79
CA ILE A 22 -15.28 8.85 1.84
C ILE A 22 -13.78 8.90 2.09
N VAL A 23 -13.16 10.05 1.84
CA VAL A 23 -11.72 10.25 2.03
C VAL A 23 -11.50 10.94 3.37
N ILE A 24 -10.67 10.34 4.22
CA ILE A 24 -10.35 10.82 5.56
C ILE A 24 -8.87 11.14 5.62
N GLU A 25 -8.52 12.39 5.96
CA GLU A 25 -7.18 12.74 6.42
C GLU A 25 -7.06 12.40 7.91
N VAL A 26 -6.17 11.48 8.24
CA VAL A 26 -5.87 11.03 9.60
C VAL A 26 -4.62 11.77 10.08
N ASN A 27 -4.68 12.39 11.25
CA ASN A 27 -3.64 13.25 11.81
C ASN A 27 -2.95 12.58 13.01
N GLY A 28 -1.83 11.92 12.73
CA GLY A 28 -0.92 11.36 13.75
C GLY A 28 -0.01 12.40 14.40
N THR A 29 0.15 13.60 13.84
CA THR A 29 0.92 14.69 14.48
C THR A 29 0.26 15.20 15.76
N ASP A 30 -1.07 15.25 15.79
CA ASP A 30 -1.85 15.77 16.92
C ASP A 30 -2.56 14.68 17.73
N ALA A 31 -2.78 13.50 17.15
CA ALA A 31 -3.39 12.33 17.81
C ALA A 31 -2.66 11.01 17.44
N PRO A 32 -1.35 10.87 17.72
CA PRO A 32 -0.52 9.75 17.24
C PRO A 32 -1.04 8.37 17.64
N THR A 33 -1.51 8.20 18.87
CA THR A 33 -1.96 6.90 19.40
C THR A 33 -3.31 6.51 18.80
N THR A 34 -4.23 7.47 18.76
CA THR A 34 -5.60 7.27 18.26
C THR A 34 -5.60 7.06 16.75
N ALA A 35 -4.84 7.88 16.02
CA ALA A 35 -4.65 7.77 14.59
C ALA A 35 -3.93 6.46 14.21
N GLY A 36 -2.86 6.11 14.93
CA GLY A 36 -2.12 4.86 14.72
C GLY A 36 -3.00 3.63 14.92
N ASN A 37 -3.83 3.62 15.96
CA ASN A 37 -4.81 2.55 16.16
C ASN A 37 -5.84 2.46 15.04
N PHE A 38 -6.40 3.59 14.58
CA PHE A 38 -7.36 3.57 13.48
C PHE A 38 -6.73 3.00 12.20
N VAL A 39 -5.54 3.47 11.84
CA VAL A 39 -4.83 3.03 10.64
C VAL A 39 -4.43 1.55 10.72
N ASP A 40 -3.91 1.07 11.86
CA ASP A 40 -3.58 -0.34 12.04
C ASP A 40 -4.82 -1.25 11.82
N LEU A 41 -5.99 -0.83 12.31
CA LEU A 41 -7.22 -1.58 12.11
C LEU A 41 -7.71 -1.54 10.66
N VAL A 42 -7.43 -0.47 9.90
CA VAL A 42 -7.66 -0.42 8.45
C VAL A 42 -6.74 -1.39 7.71
N GLU A 43 -5.43 -1.36 7.99
CA GLU A 43 -4.43 -2.24 7.35
C GLU A 43 -4.74 -3.73 7.60
N ARG A 44 -5.21 -4.05 8.80
CA ARG A 44 -5.63 -5.42 9.17
C ARG A 44 -7.01 -5.80 8.64
N GLY A 45 -7.61 -4.89 7.86
CA GLY A 45 -8.91 -5.08 7.23
C GLY A 45 -10.01 -5.32 8.26
N ILE A 46 -9.97 -4.71 9.46
CA ILE A 46 -10.93 -4.91 10.55
C ILE A 46 -12.25 -4.14 10.32
N TYR A 47 -12.22 -3.08 9.53
CA TYR A 47 -13.41 -2.26 9.24
C TYR A 47 -14.23 -2.76 8.04
N GLU A 48 -13.68 -3.63 7.19
CA GLU A 48 -14.44 -4.17 6.06
C GLU A 48 -15.64 -4.99 6.57
N GLY A 49 -16.82 -4.75 5.99
CA GLY A 49 -18.09 -5.34 6.40
C GLY A 49 -18.69 -4.78 7.70
N VAL A 50 -18.04 -3.83 8.39
CA VAL A 50 -18.55 -3.25 9.65
C VAL A 50 -19.70 -2.28 9.38
N MET A 51 -20.70 -2.32 10.25
CA MET A 51 -21.93 -1.53 10.17
C MET A 51 -21.85 -0.19 10.89
N PHE A 52 -22.47 0.83 10.31
CA PHE A 52 -22.88 2.04 11.01
C PHE A 52 -24.14 1.72 11.83
N HIS A 53 -23.93 1.35 13.08
CA HIS A 53 -25.00 0.83 13.95
C HIS A 53 -25.74 1.93 14.72
N ARG A 54 -25.24 3.17 14.72
CA ARG A 54 -25.90 4.29 15.42
C ARG A 54 -25.80 5.57 14.60
N VAL A 55 -26.94 6.09 14.18
CA VAL A 55 -27.07 7.31 13.36
C VAL A 55 -28.04 8.26 14.05
N ILE A 56 -27.59 9.47 14.39
CA ILE A 56 -28.38 10.49 15.09
C ILE A 56 -28.41 11.76 14.25
N ARG A 57 -29.56 12.03 13.62
CA ARG A 57 -29.78 13.17 12.71
C ARG A 57 -30.80 14.18 13.23
N GLU A 58 -31.72 13.73 14.09
CA GLU A 58 -32.88 14.49 14.52
C GLU A 58 -32.97 14.50 16.06
N PRO A 59 -33.45 15.60 16.68
CA PRO A 59 -33.90 16.84 16.04
C PRO A 59 -32.74 17.73 15.54
N ASP A 60 -31.50 17.47 16.01
CA ASP A 60 -30.29 18.16 15.59
C ASP A 60 -29.27 17.15 15.07
N PRO A 61 -28.63 17.38 13.90
CA PRO A 61 -27.61 16.49 13.37
C PRO A 61 -26.44 16.34 14.35
N PHE A 62 -26.16 15.11 14.75
CA PHE A 62 -25.14 14.82 15.74
C PHE A 62 -24.03 13.96 15.14
N VAL A 63 -24.20 12.63 15.09
CA VAL A 63 -23.13 11.73 14.64
C VAL A 63 -23.64 10.52 13.87
N VAL A 64 -22.77 9.99 13.02
CA VAL A 64 -22.87 8.64 12.44
C VAL A 64 -21.74 7.80 13.03
N GLN A 65 -22.07 6.79 13.81
CA GLN A 65 -21.13 5.93 14.54
C GLN A 65 -21.10 4.51 13.97
N GLY A 66 -19.88 3.99 13.81
CA GLY A 66 -19.58 2.64 13.33
C GLY A 66 -18.35 2.06 14.03
N GLY A 67 -17.65 1.16 13.35
CA GLY A 67 -16.37 0.62 13.84
C GLY A 67 -16.48 -0.49 14.90
N ASP A 68 -17.66 -1.12 15.08
CA ASP A 68 -17.82 -2.29 15.95
C ASP A 68 -17.64 -3.59 15.13
N PRO A 69 -16.54 -4.36 15.30
CA PRO A 69 -16.25 -5.54 14.48
C PRO A 69 -17.23 -6.69 14.69
N GLN A 70 -17.98 -6.71 15.80
CA GLN A 70 -19.05 -7.71 16.00
C GLN A 70 -20.14 -7.56 14.94
N SER A 71 -20.35 -6.34 14.46
CA SER A 71 -21.37 -6.04 13.46
C SER A 71 -21.16 -6.72 12.11
N ARG A 72 -19.96 -7.24 11.83
CA ARG A 72 -19.67 -8.09 10.65
C ARG A 72 -20.58 -9.30 10.59
N ASN A 73 -20.95 -9.83 11.75
CA ASN A 73 -21.99 -10.84 11.82
C ASN A 73 -23.35 -10.17 11.53
N VAL A 74 -23.86 -10.42 10.32
CA VAL A 74 -25.13 -9.88 9.82
C VAL A 74 -26.35 -10.27 10.66
N THR A 75 -26.21 -11.25 11.56
CA THR A 75 -27.30 -11.67 12.47
C THR A 75 -27.40 -10.80 13.73
N ILE A 76 -26.39 -9.98 14.05
CA ILE A 76 -26.40 -9.13 15.25
C ILE A 76 -27.10 -7.81 14.93
N PRO A 77 -28.23 -7.48 15.58
CA PRO A 77 -28.94 -6.23 15.31
C PRO A 77 -28.19 -5.03 15.89
N ALA A 78 -28.43 -3.85 15.28
CA ALA A 78 -27.80 -2.59 15.69
C ALA A 78 -27.96 -2.26 17.19
N SER A 79 -29.07 -2.65 17.81
CA SER A 79 -29.37 -2.42 19.22
C SER A 79 -28.49 -3.20 20.21
N GLN A 80 -27.75 -4.22 19.75
CA GLN A 80 -26.86 -5.03 20.58
C GLN A 80 -25.38 -4.64 20.42
N LEU A 81 -25.08 -3.66 19.58
CA LEU A 81 -23.74 -3.20 19.28
C LEU A 81 -23.39 -1.94 20.09
N GLY A 82 -22.11 -1.57 20.06
CA GLY A 82 -21.63 -0.32 20.64
C GLY A 82 -21.20 -0.42 22.12
N GLY A 83 -21.51 -1.52 22.79
CA GLY A 83 -21.21 -1.74 24.22
C GLY A 83 -19.92 -2.52 24.53
N GLY A 84 -19.21 -3.03 23.51
CA GLY A 84 -18.04 -3.89 23.68
C GLY A 84 -16.71 -3.24 23.31
N SER A 85 -15.64 -3.71 23.96
CA SER A 85 -14.26 -3.43 23.53
C SER A 85 -13.87 -4.36 22.38
N PHE A 86 -13.06 -3.87 21.44
CA PHE A 86 -12.49 -4.71 20.40
C PHE A 86 -11.52 -5.72 21.03
N ILE A 87 -11.74 -6.99 20.72
CA ILE A 87 -10.80 -8.06 21.01
C ILE A 87 -9.96 -8.28 19.76
N ASP A 88 -8.67 -8.02 19.89
CA ASP A 88 -7.72 -8.18 18.81
C ASP A 88 -7.67 -9.66 18.38
N PRO A 89 -7.92 -9.98 17.10
CA PRO A 89 -7.98 -11.36 16.64
C PRO A 89 -6.64 -12.08 16.71
N ASP A 90 -5.52 -11.36 16.71
CA ASP A 90 -4.18 -11.95 16.71
C ASP A 90 -3.70 -12.20 18.15
N THR A 91 -3.90 -11.23 19.05
CA THR A 91 -3.46 -11.37 20.45
C THR A 91 -4.52 -11.92 21.39
N LYS A 92 -5.78 -11.98 20.97
CA LYS A 92 -6.94 -12.37 21.78
C LYS A 92 -7.13 -11.48 23.03
N GLN A 93 -6.59 -10.28 23.02
CA GLN A 93 -6.70 -9.31 24.13
C GLN A 93 -7.53 -8.09 23.73
N ALA A 94 -8.13 -7.44 24.72
CA ALA A 94 -8.80 -6.16 24.50
C ALA A 94 -7.76 -5.10 24.14
N ARG A 95 -8.01 -4.35 23.06
CA ARG A 95 -7.16 -3.22 22.67
C ARG A 95 -7.81 -1.91 23.12
N LEU A 96 -7.34 -1.36 24.23
CA LEU A 96 -7.84 -0.11 24.79
C LEU A 96 -6.87 1.02 24.49
N ILE A 97 -7.40 2.15 24.04
CA ILE A 97 -6.65 3.38 23.84
C ILE A 97 -7.10 4.45 24.86
N PRO A 98 -6.15 5.17 25.48
CA PRO A 98 -6.46 6.28 26.38
C PRO A 98 -7.10 7.44 25.61
N LEU A 99 -7.86 8.27 26.31
CA LEU A 99 -8.32 9.55 25.77
C LEU A 99 -7.09 10.42 25.50
N GLU A 100 -6.80 10.64 24.23
CA GLU A 100 -5.68 11.43 23.73
C GLU A 100 -6.19 12.77 23.21
N ILE A 101 -5.74 13.87 23.81
CA ILE A 101 -6.16 15.22 23.42
C ILE A 101 -4.97 16.15 23.48
N LYS A 102 -4.75 16.91 22.41
CA LYS A 102 -3.78 18.00 22.36
C LYS A 102 -4.48 19.33 22.55
N ALA A 103 -4.17 20.03 23.64
CA ALA A 103 -4.65 21.39 23.87
C ALA A 103 -4.07 22.34 22.80
N GLN A 104 -4.80 23.40 22.44
CA GLN A 104 -4.30 24.35 21.44
C GLN A 104 -2.96 24.97 21.89
N GLY A 105 -1.96 24.96 21.00
CA GLY A 105 -0.62 25.47 21.27
C GLY A 105 0.28 24.55 22.11
N ALA A 106 -0.21 23.40 22.57
CA ALA A 106 0.62 22.40 23.23
C ALA A 106 1.52 21.67 22.21
N THR A 107 2.71 21.28 22.64
CA THR A 107 3.66 20.53 21.79
C THR A 107 3.31 19.04 21.72
N GLN A 108 2.73 18.49 22.78
CA GLN A 108 2.39 17.06 22.90
C GLN A 108 0.94 16.87 23.39
N PRO A 109 0.29 15.76 22.99
CA PRO A 109 -1.00 15.37 23.57
C PRO A 109 -0.88 15.03 25.05
N ILE A 110 -1.99 15.18 25.78
CA ILE A 110 -2.18 14.60 27.11
C ILE A 110 -3.07 13.36 27.03
N TYR A 111 -2.90 12.47 27.99
CA TYR A 111 -3.57 11.17 28.02
C TYR A 111 -4.43 10.99 29.28
N ASN A 112 -5.56 10.30 29.12
CA ASN A 112 -6.49 9.95 30.20
C ASN A 112 -7.00 11.15 31.02
N GLN A 113 -7.13 12.31 30.38
CA GLN A 113 -7.60 13.53 31.00
C GLN A 113 -8.48 14.30 30.03
N THR A 114 -9.53 14.94 30.56
CA THR A 114 -10.31 15.91 29.79
C THR A 114 -9.57 17.24 29.75
N VAL A 115 -9.73 17.98 28.65
CA VAL A 115 -9.13 19.30 28.44
C VAL A 115 -10.23 20.34 28.35
N THR A 116 -10.02 21.51 28.93
CA THR A 116 -10.90 22.65 28.65
C THR A 116 -10.55 23.19 27.26
N PRO A 117 -11.50 23.28 26.30
CA PRO A 117 -11.24 23.85 24.98
C PRO A 117 -10.62 25.27 25.07
N PRO A 118 -9.82 25.70 24.08
CA PRO A 118 -9.71 25.13 22.74
C PRO A 118 -8.75 23.93 22.63
N THR A 119 -9.12 22.97 21.78
CA THR A 119 -8.27 21.83 21.40
C THR A 119 -7.63 22.08 20.04
N GLN A 120 -6.51 21.40 19.77
CA GLN A 120 -5.83 21.47 18.47
C GLN A 120 -6.69 20.86 17.35
N LEU A 121 -7.37 19.75 17.66
CA LEU A 121 -8.37 19.13 16.79
C LEU A 121 -9.74 19.27 17.46
N SER A 122 -10.74 19.75 16.72
CA SER A 122 -12.07 20.06 17.24
C SER A 122 -13.16 19.37 16.41
N HIS A 123 -14.32 19.13 17.02
CA HIS A 123 -15.47 18.47 16.40
C HIS A 123 -16.22 19.41 15.44
N THR A 124 -15.55 19.85 14.39
CA THR A 124 -16.21 20.52 13.25
C THR A 124 -16.95 19.49 12.39
N ARG A 125 -17.90 19.93 11.56
CA ARG A 125 -18.58 19.04 10.60
C ARG A 125 -17.54 18.25 9.77
N GLY A 126 -17.73 16.93 9.72
CA GLY A 126 -16.81 16.00 9.07
C GLY A 126 -15.60 15.57 9.90
N ALA A 127 -15.46 16.04 11.14
CA ALA A 127 -14.46 15.52 12.05
C ALA A 127 -14.69 14.03 12.33
N VAL A 128 -13.61 13.28 12.46
CA VAL A 128 -13.60 11.86 12.81
C VAL A 128 -13.00 11.71 14.20
N ALA A 129 -13.76 11.09 15.09
CA ALA A 129 -13.38 10.92 16.49
C ALA A 129 -13.66 9.51 16.98
N MET A 130 -12.89 9.06 17.98
CA MET A 130 -13.10 7.74 18.58
C MET A 130 -14.24 7.76 19.58
N ALA A 131 -15.13 6.78 19.45
CA ALA A 131 -16.16 6.51 20.45
C ALA A 131 -15.53 5.85 21.68
N ARG A 132 -16.12 6.13 22.85
CA ARG A 132 -15.71 5.54 24.13
C ARG A 132 -16.90 5.40 25.07
N SER A 133 -16.72 4.59 26.11
CA SER A 133 -17.59 4.60 27.28
C SER A 133 -17.28 5.80 28.18
N THR A 134 -17.89 5.85 29.37
CA THR A 134 -17.60 6.86 30.39
C THR A 134 -16.14 6.82 30.86
N ALA A 135 -15.48 5.66 30.81
CA ALA A 135 -14.08 5.52 31.17
C ALA A 135 -13.17 6.18 30.11
N LEU A 136 -12.19 6.97 30.57
CA LEU A 136 -11.28 7.71 29.69
C LEU A 136 -10.35 6.80 28.88
N ASN A 137 -10.11 5.57 29.34
CA ASN A 137 -9.27 4.56 28.69
C ASN A 137 -10.09 3.42 28.07
N SER A 138 -11.20 3.74 27.40
CA SER A 138 -12.11 2.74 26.83
C SER A 138 -12.35 2.86 25.33
N ALA A 139 -11.75 3.85 24.66
CA ALA A 139 -11.76 3.88 23.21
C ALA A 139 -11.02 2.64 22.67
N SER A 140 -11.42 2.18 21.49
CA SER A 140 -10.95 0.91 20.96
C SER A 140 -11.02 0.89 19.43
N SER A 141 -12.03 0.28 18.80
CA SER A 141 -12.21 0.30 17.33
C SER A 141 -13.33 1.23 16.86
N GLN A 142 -14.25 1.60 17.74
CA GLN A 142 -15.43 2.36 17.34
C GLN A 142 -15.09 3.83 17.11
N PHE A 143 -15.59 4.39 16.01
CA PHE A 143 -15.41 5.78 15.64
C PHE A 143 -16.72 6.38 15.12
N TYR A 144 -16.75 7.70 15.00
CA TYR A 144 -17.90 8.40 14.45
C TYR A 144 -17.49 9.62 13.61
N PHE A 145 -18.38 9.97 12.68
CA PHE A 145 -18.35 11.22 11.92
C PHE A 145 -19.26 12.25 12.59
N ALA A 146 -18.77 13.48 12.78
CA ALA A 146 -19.58 14.61 13.20
C ALA A 146 -20.42 15.14 12.02
N LEU A 147 -21.74 15.18 12.17
CA LEU A 147 -22.66 15.71 11.15
C LEU A 147 -22.83 17.24 11.22
N ALA A 148 -22.37 17.87 12.30
CA ALA A 148 -22.40 19.31 12.53
C ALA A 148 -21.19 19.72 13.38
N ASP A 149 -21.08 21.00 13.70
CA ASP A 149 -20.11 21.47 14.69
C ASP A 149 -20.62 21.12 16.10
N LEU A 150 -19.83 20.35 16.85
CA LEU A 150 -20.18 19.78 18.16
C LEU A 150 -19.18 20.20 19.26
N PRO A 151 -19.05 21.50 19.55
CA PRO A 151 -18.05 22.00 20.50
C PRO A 151 -18.23 21.44 21.93
N SER A 152 -19.42 20.92 22.27
CA SER A 152 -19.67 20.24 23.54
C SER A 152 -18.90 18.92 23.71
N LEU A 153 -18.37 18.35 22.62
CA LEU A 153 -17.55 17.13 22.66
C LEU A 153 -16.05 17.41 22.74
N ASP A 154 -15.63 18.65 22.44
CA ASP A 154 -14.23 19.05 22.50
C ASP A 154 -13.68 18.90 23.91
N GLY A 155 -12.44 18.42 24.00
CA GLY A 155 -11.80 18.17 25.28
C GLY A 155 -12.31 16.92 26.01
N SER A 156 -13.32 16.22 25.46
CA SER A 156 -13.91 15.01 26.06
C SER A 156 -13.82 13.77 25.18
N TYR A 157 -13.60 13.93 23.88
CA TYR A 157 -13.39 12.85 22.91
C TYR A 157 -12.18 13.14 22.03
N ALA A 158 -11.48 12.08 21.62
CA ALA A 158 -10.30 12.18 20.78
C ALA A 158 -10.70 12.32 19.31
N VAL A 159 -10.61 13.53 18.78
CA VAL A 159 -10.63 13.78 17.32
C VAL A 159 -9.26 13.41 16.77
N PHE A 160 -9.22 12.63 15.70
CA PHE A 160 -7.97 12.16 15.11
C PHE A 160 -7.90 12.35 13.59
N GLY A 161 -8.99 12.80 12.97
CA GLY A 161 -9.01 13.01 11.53
C GLY A 161 -10.18 13.87 11.07
N LYS A 162 -10.23 14.12 9.76
CA LYS A 162 -11.29 14.87 9.11
C LYS A 162 -11.57 14.32 7.73
N VAL A 163 -12.85 14.31 7.37
CA VAL A 163 -13.32 13.97 6.04
C VAL A 163 -12.98 15.12 5.09
N THR A 164 -12.20 14.84 4.05
CA THR A 164 -11.78 15.79 3.02
C THR A 164 -12.61 15.67 1.76
N GLN A 165 -13.19 14.49 1.49
CA GLN A 165 -14.14 14.25 0.39
C GLN A 165 -15.24 13.26 0.83
N GLY A 166 -16.45 13.42 0.30
CA GLY A 166 -17.59 12.55 0.61
C GLY A 166 -18.40 12.97 1.85
N LEU A 167 -18.43 14.27 2.18
CA LEU A 167 -19.29 14.78 3.27
C LEU A 167 -20.78 14.56 2.99
N ASP A 168 -21.19 14.71 1.74
CA ASP A 168 -22.52 14.41 1.24
C ASP A 168 -22.86 12.91 1.37
N ILE A 169 -21.87 12.03 1.19
CA ILE A 169 -22.05 10.59 1.40
C ILE A 169 -22.35 10.29 2.86
N ILE A 170 -21.63 10.94 3.79
CA ILE A 170 -21.87 10.80 5.23
C ILE A 170 -23.29 11.25 5.60
N ASP A 171 -23.81 12.28 4.93
CA ASP A 171 -25.19 12.74 5.13
C ASP A 171 -26.24 11.72 4.67
N LEU A 172 -25.88 10.80 3.79
CA LEU A 172 -26.77 9.75 3.28
C LEU A 172 -26.68 8.42 4.04
N ILE A 173 -25.65 8.22 4.87
CA ILE A 173 -25.47 6.97 5.63
C ILE A 173 -26.69 6.70 6.53
N GLN A 174 -27.28 5.51 6.37
CA GLN A 174 -28.37 5.02 7.20
C GLN A 174 -27.87 4.01 8.25
N GLN A 175 -28.65 3.83 9.31
CA GLN A 175 -28.38 2.73 10.25
C GLN A 175 -28.54 1.40 9.51
N GLY A 176 -27.49 0.57 9.51
CA GLY A 176 -27.47 -0.67 8.75
C GLY A 176 -26.48 -0.66 7.58
N ASP A 177 -26.12 0.53 7.08
CA ASP A 177 -25.11 0.67 6.04
C ASP A 177 -23.76 0.15 6.52
N ARG A 178 -22.95 -0.33 5.58
CA ARG A 178 -21.68 -1.01 5.87
C ARG A 178 -20.54 -0.42 5.08
N ILE A 179 -19.36 -0.46 5.68
CA ILE A 179 -18.10 -0.17 5.00
C ILE A 179 -17.78 -1.39 4.14
N SER A 180 -17.84 -1.28 2.82
CA SER A 180 -17.51 -2.39 1.93
C SER A 180 -16.00 -2.58 1.79
N THR A 181 -15.25 -1.47 1.84
CA THR A 181 -13.79 -1.47 1.68
C THR A 181 -13.20 -0.34 2.52
N ALA A 182 -12.04 -0.58 3.14
CA ALA A 182 -11.28 0.43 3.85
C ALA A 182 -9.80 0.26 3.51
N LYS A 183 -9.15 1.28 2.95
CA LYS A 183 -7.75 1.21 2.56
C LYS A 183 -6.99 2.47 2.94
N VAL A 184 -5.74 2.32 3.35
CA VAL A 184 -4.80 3.42 3.46
C VAL A 184 -4.15 3.62 2.09
N VAL A 185 -4.20 4.84 1.57
CA VAL A 185 -3.76 5.16 0.20
C VAL A 185 -2.65 6.21 0.17
N GLN A 186 -2.27 6.76 1.32
CA GLN A 186 -1.16 7.69 1.45
C GLN A 186 -0.65 7.73 2.89
N GLY A 187 0.63 8.04 3.07
CA GLY A 187 1.29 8.19 4.37
C GLY A 187 2.27 7.05 4.67
N ILE A 188 3.07 7.21 5.72
CA ILE A 188 4.02 6.20 6.20
C ILE A 188 3.41 5.48 7.39
N ILE A 189 3.08 4.21 7.20
CA ILE A 189 2.43 3.36 8.18
C ILE A 189 3.48 2.49 8.87
N PRO A 190 3.75 2.71 10.17
CA PRO A 190 4.86 2.04 10.85
C PRO A 190 4.68 0.55 11.06
N SER A 191 3.43 0.04 10.98
CA SER A 191 3.15 -1.39 11.07
C SER A 191 3.46 -2.14 9.78
N ARG A 192 3.72 -1.44 8.67
CA ARG A 192 4.21 -2.08 7.45
C ARG A 192 5.69 -2.40 7.62
N VAL A 193 5.99 -3.67 7.58
CA VAL A 193 7.34 -4.22 7.53
C VAL A 193 7.50 -4.90 6.17
N SER A 194 8.69 -5.30 5.70
CA SER A 194 8.79 -6.26 4.59
C SER A 194 10.07 -7.06 4.71
N THR A 195 10.04 -8.32 4.26
CA THR A 195 11.25 -9.14 4.14
C THR A 195 12.07 -8.76 2.91
N ILE A 196 11.42 -8.18 1.90
CA ILE A 196 12.01 -7.80 0.60
C ILE A 196 12.31 -6.30 0.59
N ILE A 197 11.29 -5.46 0.77
CA ILE A 197 11.42 -3.98 0.71
C ILE A 197 11.77 -3.44 2.10
N LYS A 198 13.06 -3.31 2.40
CA LYS A 198 13.50 -2.78 3.70
C LYS A 198 13.38 -1.26 3.83
N ASP A 199 13.35 -0.55 2.70
CA ASP A 199 13.06 0.87 2.67
C ASP A 199 11.59 1.11 3.03
N ASN A 200 11.36 1.78 4.17
CA ASN A 200 10.03 2.04 4.69
C ASN A 200 9.23 3.02 3.81
N ILE A 201 9.91 3.94 3.13
CA ILE A 201 9.27 4.90 2.23
C ILE A 201 8.79 4.16 0.98
N LEU A 202 9.68 3.40 0.34
CA LEU A 202 9.34 2.60 -0.85
C LEU A 202 8.22 1.60 -0.56
N LEU A 203 8.31 0.87 0.56
CA LEU A 203 7.27 -0.08 0.97
C LEU A 203 5.91 0.59 1.15
N ASN A 204 5.90 1.76 1.78
CA ASN A 204 4.66 2.51 1.98
C ASN A 204 4.11 3.04 0.67
N SER A 205 4.97 3.59 -0.19
CA SER A 205 4.59 4.06 -1.53
C SER A 205 3.94 2.92 -2.32
N PHE A 206 4.57 1.73 -2.30
CA PHE A 206 4.04 0.52 -2.94
C PHE A 206 2.67 0.11 -2.43
N ILE A 207 2.52 -0.10 -1.12
CA ILE A 207 1.23 -0.56 -0.58
C ILE A 207 0.15 0.51 -0.77
N ASN A 208 0.50 1.79 -0.68
CA ASN A 208 -0.43 2.90 -0.90
C ASN A 208 -0.97 2.92 -2.34
N LYS A 209 -0.10 2.83 -3.35
CA LYS A 209 -0.51 2.83 -4.76
C LYS A 209 -1.32 1.57 -5.10
N VAL A 210 -0.88 0.40 -4.65
CA VAL A 210 -1.63 -0.86 -4.82
C VAL A 210 -2.99 -0.78 -4.14
N SER A 211 -3.06 -0.20 -2.94
CA SER A 211 -4.33 -0.01 -2.25
C SER A 211 -5.27 0.91 -3.02
N LEU A 212 -4.73 1.98 -3.58
CA LEU A 212 -5.47 2.98 -4.33
C LEU A 212 -6.00 2.45 -5.68
N SER A 213 -5.20 1.68 -6.41
CA SER A 213 -5.61 1.04 -7.67
C SER A 213 -6.67 -0.05 -7.47
N ASN A 214 -6.71 -0.67 -6.29
CA ASN A 214 -7.70 -1.68 -5.92
C ASN A 214 -9.03 -1.10 -5.42
N LEU A 215 -9.12 0.21 -5.19
CA LEU A 215 -10.37 0.83 -4.81
C LEU A 215 -11.28 0.94 -6.04
N PRO A 216 -12.59 0.69 -5.91
CA PRO A 216 -13.54 0.87 -7.00
C PRO A 216 -13.88 2.36 -7.18
N LEU A 217 -12.88 3.22 -7.40
CA LEU A 217 -13.07 4.64 -7.71
C LEU A 217 -13.26 4.83 -9.22
N ARG A 218 -13.44 6.08 -9.64
CA ARG A 218 -13.56 6.40 -11.06
C ARG A 218 -12.20 6.20 -11.74
N PHE A 219 -12.17 5.34 -12.74
CA PHE A 219 -11.09 5.25 -13.70
C PHE A 219 -11.45 6.08 -14.93
N SER A 220 -10.45 6.76 -15.50
CA SER A 220 -10.56 7.19 -16.89
C SER A 220 -10.08 6.02 -17.76
N ARG A 221 -10.95 5.55 -18.64
CA ARG A 221 -10.64 4.52 -19.62
C ARG A 221 -10.52 5.16 -21.00
N LEU A 222 -9.41 4.93 -21.69
CA LEU A 222 -9.26 5.35 -23.09
C LEU A 222 -10.02 4.38 -24.00
N SER A 223 -9.90 4.56 -25.31
CA SER A 223 -10.62 3.73 -26.27
C SER A 223 -9.97 2.34 -26.37
N ASP A 224 -10.66 1.37 -26.98
CA ASP A 224 -10.08 0.04 -27.21
C ASP A 224 -9.21 -0.01 -28.48
N GLY A 225 -8.68 1.13 -28.93
CA GLY A 225 -7.73 1.21 -30.03
C GLY A 225 -6.51 2.03 -29.61
N ALA A 226 -5.44 1.97 -30.39
CA ALA A 226 -4.20 2.67 -30.10
C ALA A 226 -4.41 4.16 -29.80
N ASP A 227 -4.13 4.55 -28.57
CA ASP A 227 -4.32 5.89 -28.03
C ASP A 227 -2.98 6.59 -27.78
N THR A 228 -3.01 7.92 -27.78
CA THR A 228 -1.88 8.75 -27.31
C THR A 228 -2.42 9.75 -26.31
N PHE A 229 -1.98 9.63 -25.06
CA PHE A 229 -2.52 10.40 -23.95
C PHE A 229 -1.40 10.96 -23.06
N GLN A 230 -1.63 12.17 -22.55
CA GLN A 230 -0.70 12.90 -21.69
C GLN A 230 -1.50 13.34 -20.46
N LEU A 231 -1.16 12.81 -19.28
CA LEU A 231 -1.86 13.13 -18.05
C LEU A 231 -1.53 14.56 -17.64
N THR A 232 -2.56 15.30 -17.27
CA THR A 232 -2.36 16.53 -16.49
C THR A 232 -2.35 16.20 -15.02
N THR A 233 -1.74 17.06 -14.19
CA THR A 233 -1.81 16.91 -12.72
C THR A 233 -3.25 16.94 -12.19
N GLN A 234 -4.18 17.54 -12.93
CA GLN A 234 -5.60 17.51 -12.59
C GLN A 234 -6.21 16.13 -12.85
N ASP A 235 -5.79 15.42 -13.90
CA ASP A 235 -6.29 14.08 -14.20
C ASP A 235 -5.94 13.10 -13.10
N SER A 236 -4.70 13.13 -12.60
CA SER A 236 -4.21 12.28 -11.50
C SER A 236 -4.92 12.60 -10.18
N GLN A 237 -5.23 13.88 -9.94
CA GLN A 237 -5.96 14.31 -8.74
C GLN A 237 -7.46 13.96 -8.77
N GLN A 238 -8.08 13.90 -9.96
CA GLN A 238 -9.50 13.61 -10.12
C GLN A 238 -9.80 12.12 -10.34
N ASN A 239 -8.86 11.38 -10.93
CA ASN A 239 -8.94 9.94 -11.16
C ASN A 239 -7.96 9.24 -10.25
N THR A 240 -8.26 9.28 -8.95
CA THR A 240 -7.35 8.81 -7.93
C THR A 240 -7.01 7.31 -8.05
N SER A 241 -7.85 6.49 -8.69
CA SER A 241 -7.50 5.08 -8.99
C SER A 241 -6.70 4.88 -10.28
N GLY A 242 -6.44 5.94 -11.05
CA GLY A 242 -5.59 5.92 -12.23
C GLY A 242 -6.29 5.93 -13.59
N ILE A 243 -5.48 5.77 -14.62
CA ILE A 243 -5.86 5.68 -16.04
C ILE A 243 -5.75 4.21 -16.51
N GLN A 244 -6.72 3.78 -17.31
CA GLN A 244 -6.68 2.51 -18.04
C GLN A 244 -6.61 2.80 -19.54
N ALA A 245 -5.52 2.42 -20.20
CA ALA A 245 -5.32 2.68 -21.62
C ALA A 245 -6.28 1.83 -22.46
N GLY A 246 -6.33 0.52 -22.21
CA GLY A 246 -7.47 -0.32 -22.58
C GLY A 246 -7.08 -1.46 -23.49
N ALA A 247 -7.24 -1.30 -24.80
CA ALA A 247 -6.72 -2.27 -25.75
C ALA A 247 -6.09 -1.52 -26.91
N GLY A 248 -5.06 -2.09 -27.52
CA GLY A 248 -4.32 -1.41 -28.58
C GLY A 248 -2.89 -1.13 -28.11
N ASN A 249 -2.08 -0.55 -28.98
CA ASN A 249 -0.72 -0.19 -28.60
C ASN A 249 -0.73 1.27 -28.21
N ASP A 250 -0.79 1.55 -26.92
CA ASP A 250 -1.04 2.86 -26.38
C ASP A 250 0.26 3.59 -26.02
N LEU A 251 0.27 4.91 -26.16
CA LEU A 251 1.33 5.78 -25.68
C LEU A 251 0.76 6.69 -24.59
N VAL A 252 1.09 6.40 -23.33
CA VAL A 252 0.62 7.16 -22.18
C VAL A 252 1.79 7.77 -21.43
N THR A 253 1.80 9.09 -21.32
CA THR A 253 2.77 9.82 -20.48
C THR A 253 2.05 10.40 -19.28
N GLY A 254 2.66 10.22 -18.12
CA GLY A 254 2.26 10.75 -16.84
C GLY A 254 2.43 12.27 -16.76
N SER A 255 2.36 12.75 -15.54
CA SER A 255 2.38 14.14 -15.16
C SER A 255 3.59 14.39 -14.26
N SER A 256 3.68 15.59 -13.68
CA SER A 256 4.78 15.90 -12.76
C SER A 256 4.50 15.50 -11.30
N ILE A 257 3.47 14.67 -11.07
CA ILE A 257 3.08 14.17 -9.76
C ILE A 257 2.79 12.68 -9.87
N ALA A 258 2.74 12.00 -8.72
CA ALA A 258 2.41 10.58 -8.63
C ALA A 258 1.17 10.19 -9.45
N ASP A 259 1.38 9.24 -10.36
CA ASP A 259 0.42 8.70 -11.31
C ASP A 259 0.18 7.20 -11.11
N VAL A 260 -0.98 6.74 -11.60
CA VAL A 260 -1.35 5.32 -11.66
C VAL A 260 -1.82 5.05 -13.09
N ILE A 261 -1.03 4.28 -13.84
CA ILE A 261 -1.26 4.02 -15.27
C ILE A 261 -1.25 2.52 -15.51
N ASN A 262 -2.25 2.03 -16.25
CA ASN A 262 -2.36 0.62 -16.64
C ASN A 262 -2.65 0.51 -18.14
N GLY A 263 -1.73 -0.08 -18.89
CA GLY A 263 -1.82 -0.32 -20.35
C GLY A 263 -2.95 -1.30 -20.69
N ASN A 264 -2.98 -2.42 -19.96
CA ASN A 264 -3.90 -3.57 -20.08
C ASN A 264 -3.59 -4.55 -21.22
N GLN A 265 -3.85 -4.21 -22.48
CA GLN A 265 -3.70 -5.13 -23.61
C GLN A 265 -3.08 -4.41 -24.80
N GLY A 266 -2.15 -5.08 -25.46
CA GLY A 266 -1.38 -4.56 -26.59
C GLY A 266 -0.01 -4.06 -26.14
N ASN A 267 0.84 -3.74 -27.11
CA ASN A 267 2.22 -3.35 -26.82
C ASN A 267 2.26 -1.87 -26.45
N ASP A 268 2.22 -1.58 -25.15
CA ASP A 268 2.06 -0.24 -24.62
C ASP A 268 3.41 0.44 -24.34
N THR A 269 3.43 1.76 -24.43
CA THR A 269 4.56 2.61 -24.01
C THR A 269 4.06 3.56 -22.94
N LEU A 270 4.50 3.32 -21.70
CA LEU A 270 4.06 4.04 -20.51
C LEU A 270 5.24 4.81 -19.90
N SER A 271 5.05 6.09 -19.59
CA SER A 271 6.04 6.91 -18.90
C SER A 271 5.41 7.59 -17.69
N GLY A 272 6.06 7.55 -16.52
CA GLY A 272 5.60 8.21 -15.30
C GLY A 272 5.99 9.70 -15.22
N GLU A 273 7.13 10.05 -15.83
CA GLU A 273 7.76 11.38 -15.78
C GLU A 273 8.34 11.71 -14.40
N ALA A 274 7.62 12.41 -13.54
CA ALA A 274 8.12 12.78 -12.24
C ALA A 274 7.07 12.59 -11.15
N GLY A 275 7.51 12.22 -9.96
CA GLY A 275 6.63 11.78 -8.89
C GLY A 275 6.84 10.30 -8.63
N ASP A 276 6.27 9.81 -7.54
CA ASP A 276 6.29 8.38 -7.27
C ASP A 276 5.15 7.74 -8.07
N ASP A 277 5.44 6.99 -9.14
CA ASP A 277 4.45 6.47 -10.10
C ASP A 277 4.19 4.96 -9.97
N TYR A 278 3.01 4.50 -10.40
CA TYR A 278 2.68 3.09 -10.55
C TYR A 278 2.31 2.80 -12.00
N LEU A 279 3.16 2.06 -12.68
CA LEU A 279 2.99 1.70 -14.09
C LEU A 279 2.79 0.19 -14.22
N ARG A 280 1.76 -0.18 -14.97
CA ARG A 280 1.45 -1.58 -15.29
C ARG A 280 1.31 -1.73 -16.81
N GLY A 281 2.15 -2.56 -17.43
CA GLY A 281 2.09 -2.86 -18.86
C GLY A 281 0.81 -3.63 -19.18
N GLY A 282 0.76 -4.90 -18.78
CA GLY A 282 -0.47 -5.68 -18.78
C GLY A 282 -0.32 -6.98 -19.55
N LYS A 283 -0.54 -6.94 -20.86
CA LYS A 283 -0.34 -8.10 -21.72
C LYS A 283 0.42 -7.65 -22.95
N GLU A 284 1.10 -8.62 -23.56
CA GLU A 284 1.94 -8.39 -24.73
C GLU A 284 3.20 -7.58 -24.36
N ASP A 285 4.07 -7.28 -25.33
CA ASP A 285 5.40 -6.75 -25.03
C ASP A 285 5.34 -5.23 -24.77
N ASP A 286 5.58 -4.82 -23.52
CA ASP A 286 5.41 -3.44 -23.06
C ASP A 286 6.74 -2.70 -22.81
N SER A 287 6.71 -1.36 -22.88
CA SER A 287 7.83 -0.47 -22.54
C SER A 287 7.41 0.51 -21.44
N LEU A 288 7.99 0.39 -20.26
CA LEU A 288 7.67 1.19 -19.08
C LEU A 288 8.89 2.01 -18.64
N SER A 289 8.70 3.30 -18.36
CA SER A 289 9.71 4.19 -17.78
C SER A 289 9.15 4.96 -16.59
N GLY A 290 9.71 4.77 -15.40
CA GLY A 290 9.29 5.46 -14.17
C GLY A 290 9.60 6.95 -14.25
N GLY A 291 10.89 7.28 -14.37
CA GLY A 291 11.36 8.65 -14.53
C GLY A 291 12.04 9.13 -13.25
N VAL A 292 11.53 10.21 -12.64
CA VAL A 292 12.10 10.76 -11.40
C VAL A 292 11.14 10.53 -10.24
N GLY A 293 11.53 9.71 -9.26
CA GLY A 293 10.72 9.39 -8.10
C GLY A 293 10.96 7.98 -7.64
N ASN A 294 10.25 7.53 -6.60
CA ASN A 294 10.28 6.12 -6.21
C ASN A 294 9.12 5.40 -6.89
N ASP A 295 9.44 4.74 -7.99
CA ASP A 295 8.50 4.20 -8.95
C ASP A 295 8.28 2.70 -8.80
N ILE A 296 7.13 2.26 -9.28
CA ILE A 296 6.74 0.84 -9.24
C ILE A 296 6.28 0.45 -10.63
N LEU A 297 7.06 -0.41 -11.27
CA LEU A 297 6.84 -0.86 -12.63
C LEU A 297 6.55 -2.36 -12.62
N SER A 298 5.49 -2.76 -13.33
CA SER A 298 5.14 -4.16 -13.52
C SER A 298 4.80 -4.45 -14.98
N GLY A 299 5.60 -5.30 -15.64
CA GLY A 299 5.37 -5.73 -17.03
C GLY A 299 4.14 -6.64 -17.16
N ASN A 300 4.10 -7.69 -16.33
CA ASN A 300 3.07 -8.75 -16.27
C ASN A 300 3.25 -9.87 -17.29
N GLN A 301 2.75 -9.73 -18.52
CA GLN A 301 2.81 -10.82 -19.52
C GLN A 301 3.37 -10.25 -20.81
N GLY A 302 4.47 -10.80 -21.31
CA GLY A 302 5.16 -10.25 -22.48
C GLY A 302 6.65 -10.23 -22.23
N ASN A 303 7.44 -9.94 -23.26
CA ASN A 303 8.85 -9.60 -23.06
C ASN A 303 8.93 -8.09 -22.88
N ASP A 304 8.95 -7.67 -21.62
CA ASP A 304 8.78 -6.28 -21.23
C ASP A 304 10.12 -5.58 -21.05
N SER A 305 10.15 -4.27 -21.29
CA SER A 305 11.29 -3.40 -20.99
C SER A 305 10.89 -2.41 -19.91
N LEU A 306 11.51 -2.50 -18.74
CA LEU A 306 11.25 -1.67 -17.57
C LEU A 306 12.50 -0.86 -17.21
N ASP A 307 12.35 0.46 -17.12
CA ASP A 307 13.39 1.41 -16.68
C ASP A 307 12.87 2.23 -15.50
N GLY A 308 13.45 2.05 -14.31
CA GLY A 308 13.05 2.77 -13.09
C GLY A 308 13.37 4.25 -13.21
N GLY A 309 14.62 4.56 -13.53
CA GLY A 309 15.09 5.93 -13.74
C GLY A 309 15.87 6.42 -12.52
N ALA A 310 15.40 7.46 -11.85
CA ALA A 310 16.07 8.06 -10.71
C ALA A 310 15.20 8.01 -9.46
N GLY A 311 15.69 7.37 -8.41
CA GLY A 311 15.00 7.15 -7.15
C GLY A 311 15.13 5.70 -6.72
N ASN A 312 14.52 5.32 -5.60
CA ASN A 312 14.54 3.93 -5.16
C ASN A 312 13.32 3.22 -5.76
N ASP A 313 13.53 2.38 -6.77
CA ASP A 313 12.46 1.82 -7.58
C ASP A 313 12.18 0.34 -7.27
N PHE A 314 10.97 -0.10 -7.63
CA PHE A 314 10.56 -1.50 -7.59
C PHE A 314 10.13 -1.94 -8.99
N LEU A 315 10.91 -2.85 -9.58
CA LEU A 315 10.66 -3.38 -10.93
C LEU A 315 10.33 -4.86 -10.87
N ARG A 316 9.24 -5.24 -11.54
CA ARG A 316 8.79 -6.63 -11.64
C ARG A 316 8.45 -6.98 -13.08
N GLY A 317 9.25 -7.83 -13.72
CA GLY A 317 9.09 -8.24 -15.12
C GLY A 317 7.77 -8.97 -15.33
N GLY A 318 7.65 -10.15 -14.75
CA GLY A 318 6.42 -10.95 -14.82
C GLY A 318 6.66 -12.22 -15.62
N ARG A 319 5.96 -12.41 -16.74
CA ARG A 319 6.09 -13.59 -17.60
C ARG A 319 6.65 -13.19 -18.94
N GLY A 320 7.78 -13.76 -19.31
CA GLY A 320 8.46 -13.52 -20.57
C GLY A 320 9.94 -13.27 -20.30
N ASN A 321 10.71 -12.93 -21.33
CA ASN A 321 12.11 -12.59 -21.14
C ASN A 321 12.21 -11.06 -21.05
N ASP A 322 12.30 -10.56 -19.84
CA ASP A 322 12.19 -9.14 -19.56
C ASP A 322 13.56 -8.48 -19.46
N VAL A 323 13.58 -7.16 -19.67
CA VAL A 323 14.74 -6.30 -19.43
C VAL A 323 14.37 -5.32 -18.33
N LEU A 324 15.06 -5.42 -17.19
CA LEU A 324 14.84 -4.53 -16.03
C LEU A 324 16.11 -3.72 -15.79
N ILE A 325 15.95 -2.40 -15.73
CA ILE A 325 17.00 -1.42 -15.45
C ILE A 325 16.54 -0.59 -14.25
N GLY A 326 17.22 -0.70 -13.10
CA GLY A 326 16.91 0.08 -11.91
C GLY A 326 17.19 1.56 -12.14
N GLY A 327 18.46 1.90 -12.33
CA GLY A 327 18.88 3.26 -12.66
C GLY A 327 19.71 3.87 -11.53
N ASP A 328 19.44 5.12 -11.16
CA ASP A 328 20.10 5.77 -10.02
C ASP A 328 19.26 5.55 -8.75
N GLY A 329 19.78 4.88 -7.74
CA GLY A 329 19.10 4.69 -6.46
C GLY A 329 19.30 3.31 -5.88
N ASN A 330 18.54 2.96 -4.85
CA ASN A 330 18.58 1.60 -4.28
C ASN A 330 17.35 0.84 -4.77
N ASP A 331 17.54 0.01 -5.77
CA ASP A 331 16.43 -0.59 -6.51
C ASP A 331 16.16 -2.04 -6.12
N ILE A 332 14.94 -2.49 -6.38
CA ILE A 332 14.54 -3.89 -6.19
C ILE A 332 14.05 -4.43 -7.52
N LEU A 333 14.75 -5.43 -8.05
CA LEU A 333 14.47 -6.02 -9.36
C LEU A 333 14.05 -7.49 -9.19
N ILE A 334 12.91 -7.84 -9.79
CA ILE A 334 12.35 -9.19 -9.79
C ILE A 334 11.97 -9.58 -11.22
N GLY A 335 12.69 -10.53 -11.83
CA GLY A 335 12.37 -11.02 -13.18
C GLY A 335 11.07 -11.83 -13.24
N ASP A 336 10.84 -12.69 -12.23
CA ASP A 336 9.78 -13.71 -12.16
C ASP A 336 9.97 -14.90 -13.12
N LEU A 337 9.18 -14.99 -14.20
CA LEU A 337 9.06 -16.16 -15.07
C LEU A 337 9.67 -15.87 -16.44
N GLY A 338 10.87 -16.40 -16.68
CA GLY A 338 11.53 -16.36 -17.98
C GLY A 338 13.03 -16.20 -17.82
N GLY A 339 13.71 -15.80 -18.89
CA GLY A 339 15.14 -15.49 -18.88
C GLY A 339 15.38 -14.00 -18.86
N ASP A 340 15.41 -13.41 -17.67
CA ASP A 340 15.42 -11.95 -17.54
C ASP A 340 16.82 -11.36 -17.53
N SER A 341 16.95 -10.12 -18.00
CA SER A 341 18.17 -9.33 -17.95
C SER A 341 18.01 -8.21 -16.94
N LEU A 342 18.76 -8.28 -15.85
CA LEU A 342 18.65 -7.37 -14.71
C LEU A 342 19.89 -6.48 -14.60
N THR A 343 19.70 -5.17 -14.55
CA THR A 343 20.75 -4.16 -14.37
C THR A 343 20.35 -3.27 -13.19
N GLY A 344 21.13 -3.24 -12.12
CA GLY A 344 20.83 -2.42 -10.94
C GLY A 344 21.06 -0.94 -11.21
N GLY A 345 22.20 -0.60 -11.84
CA GLY A 345 22.63 0.76 -12.03
C GLY A 345 23.49 1.24 -10.87
N GLY A 346 23.22 2.43 -10.34
CA GLY A 346 24.02 3.05 -9.30
C GLY A 346 23.31 3.08 -7.96
N GLY A 347 23.82 2.35 -6.97
CA GLY A 347 23.35 2.41 -5.59
C GLY A 347 23.42 1.03 -4.94
N MET A 348 22.60 0.77 -3.94
CA MET A 348 22.55 -0.55 -3.26
C MET A 348 21.35 -1.35 -3.75
N ASP A 349 21.56 -2.20 -4.74
CA ASP A 349 20.45 -2.87 -5.40
C ASP A 349 20.17 -4.26 -4.84
N SER A 350 18.92 -4.70 -4.97
CA SER A 350 18.47 -6.02 -4.53
C SER A 350 17.84 -6.78 -5.69
N PHE A 351 18.56 -7.78 -6.18
CA PHE A 351 18.08 -8.69 -7.23
C PHE A 351 17.41 -9.90 -6.57
N ILE A 352 16.13 -10.16 -6.86
CA ILE A 352 15.39 -11.26 -6.24
C ILE A 352 15.18 -12.39 -7.25
N LEU A 353 15.80 -13.53 -6.96
CA LEU A 353 15.65 -14.75 -7.75
C LEU A 353 14.60 -15.68 -7.09
N ILE A 354 13.58 -16.05 -7.86
CA ILE A 354 12.48 -16.87 -7.35
C ILE A 354 12.72 -18.35 -7.69
N VAL A 355 12.85 -19.18 -6.65
CA VAL A 355 12.96 -20.63 -6.79
C VAL A 355 11.65 -21.23 -7.29
N GLY A 356 11.76 -22.10 -8.30
CA GLY A 356 10.65 -22.90 -8.83
C GLY A 356 9.88 -22.27 -10.00
N GLN A 357 10.20 -21.03 -10.39
CA GLN A 357 9.61 -20.37 -11.56
C GLN A 357 10.33 -20.75 -12.87
N GLY A 358 11.65 -21.00 -12.84
CA GLY A 358 12.45 -21.40 -14.02
C GLY A 358 12.24 -22.83 -14.56
N THR A 359 11.01 -23.37 -14.58
CA THR A 359 10.72 -24.70 -15.17
C THR A 359 9.58 -24.73 -16.19
N THR A 360 9.05 -23.58 -16.63
CA THR A 360 8.29 -23.53 -17.89
C THR A 360 9.25 -23.52 -19.09
N ALA A 361 8.73 -23.79 -20.28
CA ALA A 361 9.39 -24.40 -21.45
C ALA A 361 10.61 -23.67 -22.07
N ASP A 362 11.04 -22.56 -21.48
CA ASP A 362 12.02 -21.58 -21.96
C ASP A 362 13.43 -21.85 -21.40
N GLY A 363 13.53 -22.41 -20.19
CA GLY A 363 14.78 -22.89 -19.58
C GLY A 363 15.89 -21.86 -19.41
N ALA A 364 15.60 -20.57 -19.60
CA ALA A 364 16.57 -19.50 -19.42
C ALA A 364 16.63 -19.08 -17.95
N SER A 365 17.83 -18.77 -17.47
CA SER A 365 18.07 -18.27 -16.12
C SER A 365 18.23 -16.76 -16.17
N ASP A 366 17.79 -16.07 -15.12
CA ASP A 366 18.01 -14.63 -14.96
C ASP A 366 19.50 -14.29 -15.02
N VAL A 367 19.82 -13.17 -15.65
CA VAL A 367 21.18 -12.67 -15.82
C VAL A 367 21.28 -11.30 -15.18
N ILE A 368 22.09 -11.20 -14.14
CA ILE A 368 22.44 -9.94 -13.48
C ILE A 368 23.70 -9.39 -14.15
N LEU A 369 23.59 -8.22 -14.78
CA LEU A 369 24.59 -7.68 -15.71
C LEU A 369 25.71 -6.87 -15.05
N ASP A 370 25.44 -6.18 -13.96
CA ASP A 370 26.30 -5.14 -13.40
C ASP A 370 26.55 -5.23 -11.88
N PHE A 371 26.17 -6.35 -11.25
CA PHE A 371 26.28 -6.56 -9.81
C PHE A 371 27.59 -6.06 -9.19
N ASN A 372 27.49 -5.19 -8.19
CA ASN A 372 28.60 -4.57 -7.50
C ASN A 372 28.45 -4.65 -5.97
N GLY A 373 28.98 -5.72 -5.37
CA GLY A 373 29.01 -5.85 -3.91
C GLY A 373 29.81 -4.75 -3.17
N GLY A 374 30.58 -3.92 -3.88
CA GLY A 374 31.27 -2.75 -3.31
C GLY A 374 30.36 -1.55 -3.10
N GLU A 375 29.30 -1.41 -3.90
CA GLU A 375 28.25 -0.40 -3.73
C GLU A 375 27.25 -0.84 -2.66
N GLY A 376 27.04 -2.15 -2.52
CA GLY A 376 26.26 -2.76 -1.45
C GLY A 376 25.19 -3.71 -1.94
N ASP A 377 25.21 -4.03 -3.24
CA ASP A 377 24.27 -4.92 -3.91
C ASP A 377 24.12 -6.26 -3.23
N ARG A 378 22.90 -6.80 -3.33
CA ARG A 378 22.51 -8.05 -2.71
C ARG A 378 21.66 -8.89 -3.64
N ILE A 379 21.70 -10.19 -3.41
CA ILE A 379 20.88 -11.15 -4.15
C ILE A 379 19.99 -11.88 -3.15
N GLY A 380 18.68 -11.71 -3.30
CA GLY A 380 17.68 -12.46 -2.55
C GLY A 380 17.33 -13.75 -3.28
N VAL A 381 17.28 -14.87 -2.57
CA VAL A 381 16.76 -16.13 -3.12
C VAL A 381 15.58 -16.59 -2.30
N THR A 382 14.44 -16.87 -2.95
CA THR A 382 13.28 -17.42 -2.24
C THR A 382 13.54 -18.86 -1.80
N GLY A 383 13.20 -19.18 -0.55
CA GLY A 383 13.40 -20.52 0.01
C GLY A 383 14.72 -20.68 0.79
N SER A 384 15.26 -21.90 0.80
CA SER A 384 16.41 -22.22 1.66
C SER A 384 17.74 -21.96 0.96
N LEU A 385 18.59 -21.13 1.56
CA LEU A 385 19.97 -20.96 1.09
C LEU A 385 20.82 -22.22 1.23
N SER A 386 20.44 -23.17 2.10
CA SER A 386 21.23 -24.39 2.33
C SER A 386 21.29 -25.32 1.12
N SER A 387 20.35 -25.18 0.19
CA SER A 387 20.29 -25.94 -1.06
C SER A 387 20.93 -25.23 -2.25
N ILE A 388 21.42 -24.00 -2.07
CA ILE A 388 22.04 -23.20 -3.14
C ILE A 388 23.54 -23.49 -3.21
N THR A 389 24.03 -23.72 -4.42
CA THR A 389 25.45 -23.90 -4.72
C THR A 389 25.90 -22.84 -5.72
N PHE A 390 27.20 -22.52 -5.70
CA PHE A 390 27.78 -21.52 -6.58
C PHE A 390 28.93 -22.14 -7.35
N SER A 391 29.04 -21.82 -8.64
CA SER A 391 30.15 -22.24 -9.48
C SER A 391 30.61 -21.10 -10.38
N GLN A 392 31.90 -21.08 -10.72
CA GLN A 392 32.44 -20.10 -11.64
C GLN A 392 32.42 -20.66 -13.07
N SER A 393 31.91 -19.89 -14.02
CA SER A 393 31.95 -20.19 -15.45
C SER A 393 32.61 -19.02 -16.18
N GLY A 394 33.89 -19.16 -16.52
CA GLY A 394 34.68 -18.03 -17.03
C GLY A 394 34.80 -16.93 -15.97
N SER A 395 34.40 -15.70 -16.31
CA SER A 395 34.31 -14.56 -15.37
C SER A 395 32.98 -14.48 -14.63
N ASP A 396 32.00 -15.32 -14.98
CA ASP A 396 30.64 -15.27 -14.43
C ASP A 396 30.46 -16.25 -13.28
N THR A 397 29.57 -15.90 -12.34
CA THR A 397 29.13 -16.79 -11.27
C THR A 397 27.76 -17.36 -11.60
N LEU A 398 27.64 -18.69 -11.53
CA LEU A 398 26.35 -19.40 -11.61
C LEU A 398 25.83 -19.64 -10.20
N ILE A 399 24.60 -19.22 -9.93
CA ILE A 399 23.83 -19.56 -8.74
C ILE A 399 22.94 -20.75 -9.10
N GLN A 400 23.04 -21.85 -8.36
CA GLN A 400 22.46 -23.13 -8.75
C GLN A 400 21.65 -23.76 -7.62
N LEU A 401 20.55 -24.42 -7.98
CA LEU A 401 19.70 -25.20 -7.08
C LEU A 401 19.48 -26.60 -7.67
N ALA A 402 19.77 -27.64 -6.89
CA ALA A 402 19.62 -29.04 -7.32
C ALA A 402 20.25 -29.36 -8.69
N GLY A 403 21.34 -28.66 -9.05
CA GLY A 403 22.07 -28.83 -10.31
C GLY A 403 21.55 -27.99 -11.49
N SER A 404 20.45 -27.25 -11.33
CA SER A 404 19.95 -26.30 -12.33
C SER A 404 20.44 -24.89 -12.02
N THR A 405 20.74 -24.08 -13.05
CA THR A 405 21.09 -22.67 -12.87
C THR A 405 19.82 -21.87 -12.56
N LEU A 406 19.84 -21.19 -11.42
CA LEU A 406 18.79 -20.27 -11.00
C LEU A 406 19.06 -18.87 -11.55
N GLY A 407 20.32 -18.43 -11.53
CA GLY A 407 20.72 -17.13 -12.04
C GLY A 407 22.21 -17.06 -12.36
N ILE A 408 22.57 -16.09 -13.19
CA ILE A 408 23.93 -15.85 -13.68
C ILE A 408 24.33 -14.43 -13.30
N VAL A 409 25.42 -14.27 -12.56
CA VAL A 409 25.99 -12.96 -12.23
C VAL A 409 27.20 -12.72 -13.12
N LYS A 410 27.10 -11.72 -14.00
CA LYS A 410 28.12 -11.42 -15.00
C LYS A 410 29.35 -10.80 -14.37
N ASN A 411 30.54 -11.29 -14.76
CA ASN A 411 31.84 -10.70 -14.40
C ASN A 411 32.12 -10.53 -12.90
N VAL A 412 31.48 -11.32 -12.05
CA VAL A 412 31.68 -11.29 -10.59
C VAL A 412 32.15 -12.66 -10.11
N THR A 413 33.09 -12.65 -9.16
CA THR A 413 33.61 -13.88 -8.56
C THR A 413 32.63 -14.50 -7.55
N THR A 414 32.63 -15.82 -7.46
CA THR A 414 31.76 -16.57 -6.53
C THR A 414 31.80 -16.09 -5.08
N GLY A 415 32.98 -15.71 -4.58
CA GLY A 415 33.14 -15.23 -3.20
C GLY A 415 32.37 -13.96 -2.89
N VAL A 416 32.30 -13.03 -3.85
CA VAL A 416 31.57 -11.76 -3.71
C VAL A 416 30.06 -11.99 -3.77
N VAL A 417 29.60 -12.87 -4.66
CA VAL A 417 28.18 -13.25 -4.75
C VAL A 417 27.74 -13.96 -3.47
N GLN A 418 28.53 -14.91 -2.97
CA GLN A 418 28.21 -15.67 -1.76
C GLN A 418 28.10 -14.82 -0.50
N SER A 419 28.91 -13.77 -0.37
CA SER A 419 28.85 -12.86 0.79
C SER A 419 27.63 -11.92 0.75
N SER A 420 26.98 -11.80 -0.40
CA SER A 420 25.93 -10.82 -0.66
C SER A 420 24.55 -11.45 -0.84
N ILE A 421 24.47 -12.78 -0.69
CA ILE A 421 23.21 -13.52 -0.80
C ILE A 421 22.43 -13.52 0.52
N PHE A 422 21.12 -13.43 0.45
CA PHE A 422 20.24 -13.56 1.60
C PHE A 422 18.97 -14.35 1.27
N ALA A 423 18.38 -14.93 2.31
CA ALA A 423 17.16 -15.72 2.17
C ALA A 423 15.95 -14.78 2.13
N VAL A 424 15.04 -15.04 1.20
CA VAL A 424 13.70 -14.46 1.18
C VAL A 424 12.72 -15.55 1.61
N ASP A 425 11.91 -15.27 2.64
CA ASP A 425 10.88 -16.21 3.08
C ASP A 425 9.82 -16.36 1.98
N GLY A 426 9.80 -17.53 1.34
CA GLY A 426 9.00 -17.83 0.15
C GLY A 426 7.54 -18.21 0.43
N THR A 427 7.08 -18.17 1.69
CA THR A 427 5.68 -18.53 2.02
C THR A 427 4.64 -17.51 1.54
N ASN A 428 5.06 -16.32 1.09
CA ASN A 428 4.16 -15.21 0.71
C ASN A 428 4.51 -14.49 -0.62
N VAL A 429 5.41 -15.00 -1.46
CA VAL A 429 5.59 -14.44 -2.82
C VAL A 429 4.52 -15.05 -3.73
N SER A 430 3.24 -14.80 -3.42
CA SER A 430 2.14 -15.19 -4.29
C SER A 430 1.94 -14.12 -5.35
N VAL A 431 2.15 -14.55 -6.60
CA VAL A 431 2.03 -13.85 -7.88
C VAL A 431 0.67 -13.14 -8.01
N PRO A 432 0.59 -11.79 -8.00
CA PRO A 432 -0.67 -11.10 -8.25
C PRO A 432 -0.92 -10.98 -9.76
N ASP A 433 -1.02 -12.10 -10.48
CA ASP A 433 -1.52 -12.10 -11.88
C ASP A 433 -3.05 -11.91 -11.95
N SER A 434 -3.73 -11.95 -10.80
CA SER A 434 -5.12 -11.56 -10.67
C SER A 434 -5.32 -10.94 -9.31
N LEU A 435 -5.91 -9.74 -9.25
CA LEU A 435 -6.42 -9.15 -8.02
C LEU A 435 -7.92 -9.50 -7.92
N PRO A 436 -8.32 -10.64 -7.33
CA PRO A 436 -9.62 -10.67 -6.68
C PRO A 436 -9.56 -9.70 -5.49
N PRO A 437 -10.66 -8.97 -5.20
CA PRO A 437 -10.74 -8.10 -4.05
C PRO A 437 -10.43 -8.88 -2.76
N GLY A 438 -9.34 -8.51 -2.09
CA GLY A 438 -9.01 -9.02 -0.75
C GLY A 438 -7.95 -10.13 -0.65
N ASP A 439 -6.96 -10.19 -1.56
CA ASP A 439 -5.87 -11.18 -1.42
C ASP A 439 -4.84 -10.82 -0.33
N ALA A 440 -4.43 -11.85 0.41
CA ALA A 440 -3.65 -11.78 1.65
C ALA A 440 -2.13 -11.78 1.45
N ALA A 441 -1.67 -11.57 0.21
CA ALA A 441 -0.27 -11.67 -0.23
C ALA A 441 0.68 -10.57 0.30
N LEU A 442 0.14 -9.54 0.97
CA LEU A 442 0.91 -8.44 1.58
C LEU A 442 0.65 -8.32 3.09
N ARG A 443 0.31 -9.43 3.76
CA ARG A 443 0.49 -9.48 5.22
C ARG A 443 1.97 -9.59 5.51
N ILE A 444 2.64 -8.45 5.63
CA ILE A 444 3.92 -8.48 6.31
C ILE A 444 3.64 -8.59 7.81
N GLY A 445 4.07 -9.73 8.36
CA GLY A 445 3.76 -10.17 9.72
C GLY A 445 4.46 -9.42 10.84
#